data_AF-A0A0J7KJL7-F1
#
_entry.id   AF-A0A0J7KJL7-F1
#
_cell.length_a   1.000
_cell.length_b   1.000
_cell.length_c   1.000
_cell.angle_alpha   90.00
_cell.angle_beta   90.00
_cell.angle_gamma   90.00
#
_symmetry.space_group_name_H-M   'P 1'
#
loop_
_entity.id
_entity.type
_entity.pdbx_description
1 polymer ?
#
loop_
_entity_poly.entity_id
_entity_poly.type
_entity_poly.pdbx_seq_one_letter_code
_entity_poly.pdbx_strand_id
1 'polypeptide(L)'
;MTSLYHDVMQQKCELERQVITNALSFATLQPDEFAYRLMKGPGYMAVTTGEVTHIIKCIPVDVTIRKTKDCYTELPKTIRNPSLYLSPKSRIITKFANQRECSYEMPTMYHTEETWIQFAPDPQIRQLAPQQLQPMTTLSWEYLTPGPLAISGIYSEQDIQKLRDHIMFSAERPALLNTIARGLSGHPIDKDAVSVYNLLDEASLNKIAENAASRVWNGFVTFGSATAGIFGILIIVRIVKIIVDTAIHGYALHSAYG
;
A
#
# COMPACT_ATOMS: atom_id res chain seq x y z
N MET A 1 6.32 -9.16 25.44
CA MET A 1 5.10 -9.75 24.83
C MET A 1 4.49 -10.89 25.64
N THR A 2 5.28 -11.77 26.27
CA THR A 2 4.77 -12.86 27.11
C THR A 2 3.98 -12.37 28.33
N SER A 3 4.44 -11.32 29.03
CA SER A 3 3.73 -10.75 30.19
C SER A 3 2.31 -10.27 29.85
N LEU A 4 2.15 -9.45 28.80
CA LEU A 4 0.84 -8.96 28.36
C LEU A 4 -0.11 -10.12 27.99
N TYR A 5 0.41 -11.14 27.32
CA TYR A 5 -0.39 -12.33 27.00
C TYR A 5 -0.87 -13.04 28.27
N HIS A 6 0.02 -13.23 29.25
CA HIS A 6 -0.35 -13.83 30.54
C HIS A 6 -1.38 -12.98 31.29
N ASP A 7 -1.21 -11.66 31.33
CA ASP A 7 -2.14 -10.75 32.00
C ASP A 7 -3.54 -10.79 31.36
N VAL A 8 -3.61 -10.77 30.02
CA VAL A 8 -4.88 -10.88 29.30
C VAL A 8 -5.54 -12.26 29.51
N MET A 9 -4.75 -13.34 29.52
CA MET A 9 -5.28 -14.68 29.81
C MET A 9 -5.79 -14.80 31.25
N GLN A 10 -5.10 -14.20 32.22
CA GLN A 10 -5.55 -14.17 33.61
C GLN A 10 -6.84 -13.37 33.75
N GLN A 11 -6.93 -12.18 33.17
CA GLN A 11 -8.15 -11.36 33.19
C GLN A 11 -9.34 -12.09 32.55
N LYS A 12 -9.10 -12.79 31.44
CA LYS A 12 -10.14 -13.61 30.79
C LYS A 12 -10.62 -14.73 31.72
N CYS A 13 -9.70 -15.44 32.37
CA CYS A 13 -10.02 -16.50 33.32
C CYS A 13 -10.83 -15.97 34.51
N GLU A 14 -10.43 -14.83 35.07
CA GLU A 14 -11.14 -14.19 36.19
C GLU A 14 -12.56 -13.77 35.81
N LEU A 15 -12.73 -13.22 34.60
CA LEU A 15 -14.05 -12.85 34.07
C LEU A 15 -14.92 -14.09 33.82
N GLU A 16 -14.38 -15.15 33.22
CA GLU A 16 -15.10 -16.40 33.01
C GLU A 16 -15.54 -17.03 34.34
N ARG A 17 -14.67 -16.99 35.37
CA ARG A 17 -15.02 -17.43 36.71
C ARG A 17 -16.18 -16.62 37.28
N GLN A 18 -16.16 -15.30 37.17
CA GLN A 18 -17.26 -14.45 37.62
C GLN A 18 -18.57 -14.76 36.88
N VAL A 19 -18.51 -14.96 35.55
CA VAL A 19 -19.69 -15.32 34.74
C VAL A 19 -20.27 -16.67 35.17
N ILE A 20 -19.43 -17.68 35.42
CA ILE A 20 -19.87 -18.99 35.88
C ILE A 20 -20.49 -18.90 37.28
N THR A 21 -19.86 -18.20 38.22
CA THR A 21 -20.42 -17.97 39.56
C THR A 21 -21.76 -17.27 39.50
N ASN A 22 -21.90 -16.24 38.65
CA ASN A 22 -23.17 -15.55 38.44
C ASN A 22 -24.24 -16.49 37.86
N ALA A 23 -23.87 -17.39 36.94
CA ALA A 23 -24.78 -18.40 36.41
C ALA A 23 -25.21 -19.40 37.51
N LEU A 24 -24.28 -19.88 38.33
CA LEU A 24 -24.55 -20.83 39.42
C LEU A 24 -25.58 -20.29 40.43
N SER A 25 -25.66 -18.97 40.62
CA SER A 25 -26.70 -18.37 41.49
C SER A 25 -28.13 -18.66 41.02
N PHE A 26 -28.33 -18.98 39.73
CA PHE A 26 -29.63 -19.39 39.18
C PHE A 26 -29.92 -20.88 39.33
N ALA A 27 -28.93 -21.74 39.61
CA ALA A 27 -29.09 -23.19 39.57
C ALA A 27 -30.16 -23.70 40.55
N THR A 28 -30.32 -23.05 41.70
CA THR A 28 -31.30 -23.43 42.73
C THR A 28 -32.67 -22.79 42.51
N LEU A 29 -32.71 -21.52 42.05
CA LEU A 29 -33.95 -20.74 41.94
C LEU A 29 -34.64 -20.92 40.59
N GLN A 30 -33.86 -21.01 39.52
CA GLN A 30 -34.33 -21.09 38.13
C GLN A 30 -33.38 -21.98 37.31
N PRO A 31 -33.45 -23.31 37.47
CA PRO A 31 -32.49 -24.23 36.86
C PRO A 31 -32.50 -24.13 35.33
N ASP A 32 -33.66 -23.89 34.70
CA ASP A 32 -33.74 -23.72 33.25
C ASP A 32 -33.03 -22.45 32.75
N GLU A 33 -33.02 -21.36 33.54
CA GLU A 33 -32.26 -20.15 33.21
C GLU A 33 -30.76 -20.38 33.41
N PHE A 34 -30.37 -21.15 34.43
CA PHE A 34 -28.99 -21.61 34.60
C PHE A 34 -28.52 -22.42 33.38
N ALA A 35 -29.30 -23.41 32.94
CA ALA A 35 -28.99 -24.22 31.76
C ALA A 35 -28.84 -23.35 30.51
N TYR A 36 -29.77 -22.42 30.28
CA TYR A 36 -29.75 -21.50 29.15
C TYR A 36 -28.46 -20.64 29.13
N ARG A 37 -28.07 -20.09 30.29
CA ARG A 37 -26.88 -19.23 30.41
C ARG A 37 -25.58 -20.01 30.26
N LEU A 38 -25.49 -21.18 30.90
CA LEU A 38 -24.29 -22.00 30.86
C LEU A 38 -24.05 -22.56 29.45
N MET A 39 -25.11 -23.05 28.80
CA MET A 39 -25.04 -23.62 27.45
C MET A 39 -25.10 -22.57 26.33
N LYS A 40 -25.26 -21.29 26.69
CA LYS A 40 -25.35 -20.14 25.76
C LYS A 40 -26.47 -20.27 24.72
N GLY A 41 -27.59 -20.90 25.08
CA GLY A 41 -28.71 -21.09 24.17
C GLY A 41 -29.85 -21.97 24.70
N PRO A 42 -30.98 -22.03 23.98
CA PRO A 42 -32.13 -22.87 24.34
C PRO A 42 -31.89 -24.36 24.04
N GLY A 43 -32.81 -25.22 24.49
CA GLY A 43 -32.76 -26.67 24.23
C GLY A 43 -32.03 -27.49 25.28
N TYR A 44 -31.76 -26.89 26.44
CA TYR A 44 -31.24 -27.57 27.62
C TYR A 44 -32.14 -27.25 28.80
N MET A 45 -32.48 -28.26 29.57
CA MET A 45 -33.16 -28.13 30.86
C MET A 45 -32.19 -28.52 31.97
N ALA A 46 -32.42 -28.03 33.17
CA ALA A 46 -31.66 -28.49 34.32
C ALA A 46 -32.55 -28.94 35.47
N VAL A 47 -32.04 -29.90 36.24
CA VAL A 47 -32.69 -30.45 37.42
C VAL A 47 -31.67 -30.47 38.55
N THR A 48 -31.94 -29.70 39.60
CA THR A 48 -31.07 -29.64 40.78
C THR A 48 -31.50 -30.70 41.79
N THR A 49 -30.55 -31.54 42.20
CA THR A 49 -30.73 -32.62 43.16
C THR A 49 -29.64 -32.51 44.23
N GLY A 50 -30.01 -32.04 45.42
CA GLY A 50 -29.04 -31.71 46.46
C GLY A 50 -28.11 -30.58 46.03
N GLU A 51 -26.80 -30.80 46.11
CA GLU A 51 -25.77 -29.83 45.70
C GLU A 51 -25.39 -29.91 44.22
N VAL A 52 -25.97 -30.84 43.46
CA VAL A 52 -25.62 -31.09 42.05
C VAL A 52 -26.77 -30.68 41.14
N THR A 53 -26.44 -30.06 40.00
CA THR A 53 -27.41 -29.72 38.96
C THR A 53 -27.12 -30.53 37.69
N HIS A 54 -28.09 -31.36 37.29
CA HIS A 54 -28.03 -32.16 36.08
C HIS A 54 -28.55 -31.36 34.90
N ILE A 55 -27.75 -31.28 33.83
CA ILE A 55 -28.14 -30.61 32.58
C ILE A 55 -28.54 -31.69 31.57
N ILE A 56 -29.73 -31.56 31.00
CA ILE A 56 -30.32 -32.52 30.08
C ILE A 56 -30.59 -31.81 28.76
N LYS A 57 -30.10 -32.38 27.66
CA LYS A 57 -30.34 -31.88 26.30
C LYS A 57 -31.72 -32.31 25.81
N CYS A 58 -32.54 -31.36 25.39
CA CYS A 58 -33.88 -31.60 24.86
C CYS A 58 -33.83 -32.01 23.38
N ILE A 59 -34.82 -32.79 22.96
CA ILE A 59 -35.01 -33.17 21.55
C ILE A 59 -35.89 -32.11 20.88
N PRO A 60 -35.49 -31.56 19.72
CA PRO A 60 -36.30 -30.57 19.00
C PRO A 60 -37.57 -31.21 18.43
N VAL A 61 -38.68 -30.48 18.48
CA VAL A 61 -39.99 -30.91 17.98
C VAL A 61 -40.68 -29.73 17.31
N ASP A 62 -41.27 -29.96 16.14
CA ASP A 62 -42.06 -28.95 15.42
C ASP A 62 -43.40 -28.69 16.12
N VAL A 63 -43.75 -27.41 16.23
CA VAL A 63 -44.93 -26.97 16.99
C VAL A 63 -45.69 -25.89 16.24
N THR A 64 -47.02 -25.88 16.40
CA THR A 64 -47.86 -24.83 15.84
C THR A 64 -48.32 -23.88 16.94
N ILE A 65 -48.20 -22.57 16.67
CA ILE A 65 -48.63 -21.53 17.62
C ILE A 65 -50.15 -21.51 17.66
N ARG A 66 -50.71 -21.51 18.87
CA ARG A 66 -52.16 -21.52 19.08
C ARG A 66 -52.61 -20.14 19.53
N LYS A 67 -53.64 -19.59 18.87
CA LYS A 67 -54.31 -18.37 19.32
C LYS A 67 -55.25 -18.69 20.49
N THR A 68 -55.12 -17.95 21.58
CA THR A 68 -55.94 -18.10 22.79
C THR A 68 -56.60 -16.76 23.13
N LYS A 69 -57.74 -16.80 23.84
CA LYS A 69 -58.38 -15.60 24.38
C LYS A 69 -57.68 -15.10 25.65
N ASP A 70 -57.17 -16.04 26.45
CA ASP A 70 -56.43 -15.74 27.66
C ASP A 70 -54.93 -15.55 27.35
N CYS A 71 -54.28 -14.71 28.17
CA CYS A 71 -52.85 -14.45 28.10
C CYS A 71 -52.08 -15.31 29.10
N TYR A 72 -50.93 -15.79 28.67
CA TYR A 72 -50.02 -16.63 29.44
C TYR A 72 -48.62 -16.02 29.40
N THR A 73 -47.76 -16.40 30.33
CA THR A 73 -46.32 -16.05 30.29
C THR A 73 -45.56 -16.91 29.30
N GLU A 74 -46.04 -18.14 29.10
CA GLU A 74 -45.53 -19.14 28.17
C GLU A 74 -46.33 -19.13 26.86
N LEU A 75 -45.65 -19.38 25.74
CA LEU A 75 -46.28 -19.33 24.42
C LEU A 75 -47.23 -20.53 24.23
N PRO A 76 -48.54 -20.31 24.03
CA PRO A 76 -49.48 -21.40 23.79
C PRO A 76 -49.24 -22.05 22.44
N LYS A 77 -49.18 -23.39 22.43
CA LYS A 77 -48.92 -24.17 21.22
C LYS A 77 -49.66 -25.49 21.20
N THR A 78 -49.68 -26.11 20.02
CA THR A 78 -50.25 -27.43 19.82
C THR A 78 -49.19 -28.36 19.23
N ILE A 79 -49.10 -29.59 19.75
CA ILE A 79 -48.19 -30.63 19.25
C ILE A 79 -49.01 -31.86 18.95
N ARG A 80 -49.30 -32.16 17.68
CA ARG A 80 -50.09 -33.35 17.28
C ARG A 80 -51.42 -33.50 18.07
N ASN A 81 -52.08 -32.36 18.37
CA ASN A 81 -53.37 -32.16 19.05
C ASN A 81 -53.38 -31.75 20.54
N PRO A 82 -52.55 -32.28 21.48
CA PRO A 82 -52.52 -31.74 22.83
C PRO A 82 -52.09 -30.27 22.85
N SER A 83 -52.81 -29.52 23.67
CA SER A 83 -52.51 -28.13 23.99
C SER A 83 -51.41 -28.08 25.03
N LEU A 84 -50.29 -27.48 24.67
CA LEU A 84 -49.09 -27.38 25.50
C LEU A 84 -48.59 -25.94 25.46
N TYR A 85 -47.55 -25.68 26.23
CA TYR A 85 -46.95 -24.36 26.34
C TYR A 85 -45.44 -24.45 26.09
N LEU A 86 -44.86 -23.36 25.63
CA LEU A 86 -43.43 -23.23 25.37
C LEU A 86 -42.88 -22.12 26.25
N SER A 87 -41.85 -22.42 27.03
CA SER A 87 -41.16 -21.38 27.80
C SER A 87 -40.51 -20.34 26.87
N PRO A 88 -40.61 -19.03 27.18
CA PRO A 88 -40.19 -17.97 26.26
C PRO A 88 -38.67 -17.92 26.00
N LYS A 89 -37.86 -18.25 27.02
CA LYS A 89 -36.39 -18.22 26.93
C LYS A 89 -35.77 -19.59 26.61
N SER A 90 -36.00 -20.58 27.47
CA SER A 90 -35.38 -21.91 27.34
C SER A 90 -35.95 -22.77 26.22
N ARG A 91 -37.12 -22.40 25.67
CA ARG A 91 -37.88 -23.14 24.65
C ARG A 91 -38.20 -24.59 25.05
N ILE A 92 -38.48 -24.80 26.34
CA ILE A 92 -38.88 -26.08 26.90
C ILE A 92 -40.41 -26.21 26.83
N ILE A 93 -40.87 -27.42 26.55
CA ILE A 93 -42.29 -27.75 26.45
C ILE A 93 -42.83 -28.05 27.84
N THR A 94 -43.86 -27.34 28.27
CA THR A 94 -44.55 -27.59 29.54
C THR A 94 -46.03 -27.90 29.30
N LYS A 95 -46.62 -28.66 30.21
CA LYS A 95 -48.05 -28.95 30.21
C LYS A 95 -48.88 -27.81 30.80
N PHE A 96 -48.28 -27.04 31.70
CA PHE A 96 -48.92 -25.96 32.44
C PHE A 96 -48.24 -24.63 32.12
N ALA A 97 -49.01 -23.56 32.26
CA ALA A 97 -48.56 -22.20 32.04
C ALA A 97 -49.15 -21.27 33.11
N ASN A 98 -48.48 -20.14 33.30
CA ASN A 98 -48.87 -19.09 34.21
C ASN A 98 -49.79 -18.11 33.48
N GLN A 99 -51.08 -18.16 33.80
CA GLN A 99 -52.06 -17.21 33.29
C GLN A 99 -51.79 -15.81 33.84
N ARG A 100 -51.89 -14.80 32.98
CA ARG A 100 -51.71 -13.38 33.33
C ARG A 100 -52.86 -12.55 32.80
N GLU A 101 -53.06 -11.41 33.43
CA GLU A 101 -53.98 -10.39 32.91
C GLU A 101 -53.46 -9.85 31.58
N CYS A 102 -54.35 -9.76 30.59
CA CYS A 102 -54.00 -9.22 29.28
C CYS A 102 -53.98 -7.69 29.35
N SER A 103 -52.86 -7.07 28.97
CA SER A 103 -52.70 -5.60 28.89
C SER A 103 -52.14 -5.21 27.53
N TYR A 104 -52.58 -4.06 27.02
CA TYR A 104 -52.03 -3.47 25.78
C TYR A 104 -50.73 -2.71 26.04
N GLU A 105 -50.57 -2.16 27.24
CA GLU A 105 -49.42 -1.39 27.71
C GLU A 105 -48.24 -2.31 28.05
N MET A 106 -48.53 -3.47 28.64
CA MET A 106 -47.54 -4.50 29.01
C MET A 106 -47.89 -5.86 28.40
N PRO A 107 -47.87 -5.96 27.07
CA PRO A 107 -48.24 -7.18 26.38
C PRO A 107 -47.14 -8.25 26.56
N THR A 108 -47.53 -9.52 26.45
CA THR A 108 -46.55 -10.61 26.43
C THR A 108 -45.95 -10.74 25.04
N MET A 109 -44.62 -10.73 24.97
CA MET A 109 -43.87 -10.80 23.72
C MET A 109 -42.98 -12.04 23.70
N TYR A 110 -42.92 -12.70 22.55
CA TYR A 110 -42.12 -13.90 22.34
C TYR A 110 -41.22 -13.75 21.13
N HIS A 111 -39.99 -14.24 21.23
CA HIS A 111 -39.05 -14.25 20.12
C HIS A 111 -39.12 -15.60 19.39
N THR A 112 -39.81 -15.60 18.25
CA THR A 112 -39.67 -16.64 17.24
C THR A 112 -38.47 -16.31 16.35
N GLU A 113 -37.86 -17.32 15.73
CA GLU A 113 -36.51 -17.27 15.11
C GLU A 113 -36.08 -15.92 14.53
N GLU A 114 -36.93 -15.28 13.72
CA GLU A 114 -36.63 -13.98 13.11
C GLU A 114 -37.62 -12.86 13.50
N THR A 115 -38.71 -13.19 14.21
CA THR A 115 -39.77 -12.22 14.48
C THR A 115 -40.26 -12.24 15.92
N TRP A 116 -40.57 -11.05 16.40
CA TRP A 116 -41.26 -10.86 17.66
C TRP A 116 -42.76 -10.99 17.45
N ILE A 117 -43.41 -11.80 18.27
CA ILE A 117 -44.86 -11.95 18.29
C ILE A 117 -45.39 -11.40 19.61
N GLN A 118 -46.35 -10.49 19.51
CA GLN A 118 -47.05 -9.92 20.65
C GLN A 118 -48.42 -10.56 20.80
N PHE A 119 -48.79 -10.92 22.04
CA PHE A 119 -50.15 -11.33 22.41
C PHE A 119 -50.78 -10.21 23.23
N ALA A 120 -51.90 -9.68 22.73
CA ALA A 120 -52.72 -8.64 23.35
C ALA A 120 -54.15 -9.18 23.56
N PRO A 121 -55.03 -8.48 24.31
CA PRO A 121 -56.41 -8.92 24.54
C PRO A 121 -57.23 -9.26 23.28
N ASP A 122 -56.88 -8.66 22.13
CA ASP A 122 -57.31 -9.09 20.80
C ASP A 122 -56.16 -9.87 20.13
N PRO A 123 -56.37 -11.10 19.59
CA PRO A 123 -55.33 -11.96 19.00
C PRO A 123 -54.72 -11.45 17.68
N GLN A 124 -54.34 -10.17 17.66
CA GLN A 124 -53.50 -9.56 16.63
C GLN A 124 -52.05 -9.81 17.00
N ILE A 125 -51.39 -10.64 16.20
CA ILE A 125 -49.94 -10.81 16.26
C ILE A 125 -49.33 -9.52 15.72
N ARG A 126 -48.93 -8.62 16.61
CA ARG A 126 -48.16 -7.43 16.25
C ARG A 126 -46.67 -7.76 16.29
N GLN A 127 -45.96 -7.34 15.24
CA GLN A 127 -44.53 -7.55 15.06
C GLN A 127 -43.80 -6.24 15.38
N LEU A 128 -43.51 -6.01 16.66
CA LEU A 128 -42.65 -4.89 17.08
C LEU A 128 -41.49 -5.46 17.89
N ALA A 129 -40.27 -5.29 17.39
CA ALA A 129 -39.07 -5.72 18.10
C ALA A 129 -38.76 -4.75 19.25
N PRO A 130 -38.38 -5.25 20.44
CA PRO A 130 -37.92 -4.40 21.53
C PRO A 130 -36.56 -3.78 21.20
N GLN A 131 -36.26 -2.65 21.86
CA GLN A 131 -34.94 -2.01 21.76
C GLN A 131 -33.85 -2.95 22.27
N GLN A 132 -32.82 -3.18 21.44
CA GLN A 132 -31.65 -3.95 21.84
C GLN A 132 -30.74 -3.10 22.73
N LEU A 133 -30.44 -3.61 23.93
CA LEU A 133 -29.45 -3.01 24.82
C LEU A 133 -28.06 -3.38 24.33
N GLN A 134 -27.20 -2.38 24.15
CA GLN A 134 -25.79 -2.58 23.83
C GLN A 134 -24.93 -2.40 25.10
N PRO A 135 -23.86 -3.20 25.26
CA PRO A 135 -22.91 -2.99 26.35
C PRO A 135 -22.26 -1.60 26.21
N MET A 136 -22.02 -0.94 27.34
CA MET A 136 -21.42 0.40 27.38
C MET A 136 -19.92 0.43 27.01
N THR A 137 -19.31 -0.73 26.76
CA THR A 137 -17.89 -0.85 26.45
C THR A 137 -17.62 -0.64 24.97
N THR A 138 -16.88 0.43 24.64
CA THR A 138 -16.35 0.66 23.29
C THR A 138 -14.94 0.06 23.19
N LEU A 139 -14.72 -0.80 22.20
CA LEU A 139 -13.43 -1.44 21.98
C LEU A 139 -12.53 -0.48 21.17
N SER A 140 -11.51 0.11 21.80
CA SER A 140 -10.54 1.00 21.13
C SER A 140 -9.22 0.28 20.88
N TRP A 141 -9.17 -0.64 19.91
CA TRP A 141 -7.88 -1.16 19.43
C TRP A 141 -7.58 -0.56 18.08
N GLU A 142 -6.44 0.14 17.99
CA GLU A 142 -5.88 0.62 16.74
C GLU A 142 -4.83 -0.39 16.27
N TYR A 143 -4.98 -0.89 15.05
CA TYR A 143 -3.96 -1.74 14.45
C TYR A 143 -2.75 -0.88 14.07
N LEU A 144 -1.62 -1.14 14.71
CA LEU A 144 -0.35 -0.54 14.31
C LEU A 144 0.15 -1.26 13.06
N THR A 145 0.00 -0.62 11.90
CA THR A 145 0.58 -1.11 10.65
C THR A 145 2.10 -1.17 10.83
N PRO A 146 2.75 -2.32 10.58
CA PRO A 146 4.21 -2.34 10.54
C PRO A 146 4.66 -1.31 9.49
N GLY A 147 5.62 -0.46 9.85
CA GLY A 147 6.20 0.51 8.93
C GLY A 147 6.70 -0.16 7.65
N PRO A 148 6.96 0.58 6.56
CA PRO A 148 7.31 0.02 5.25
C PRO A 148 8.49 -0.97 5.36
N LEU A 149 8.18 -2.26 5.29
CA LEU A 149 9.14 -3.37 5.40
C LEU A 149 10.01 -3.52 4.14
N ALA A 150 9.68 -2.79 3.08
CA ALA A 150 10.27 -2.93 1.73
C ALA A 150 11.36 -1.89 1.40
N ILE A 151 11.94 -1.22 2.40
CA ILE A 151 13.05 -0.26 2.16
C ILE A 151 14.41 -0.98 2.09
N SER A 152 14.50 -2.22 2.58
CA SER A 152 15.71 -3.03 2.55
C SER A 152 15.76 -3.95 1.34
N GLY A 153 15.80 -3.39 0.13
CA GLY A 153 16.18 -4.14 -1.07
C GLY A 153 17.66 -4.55 -0.99
N ILE A 154 18.01 -5.73 -1.51
CA ILE A 154 19.42 -6.20 -1.59
C ILE A 154 20.23 -5.34 -2.57
N TYR A 155 19.55 -4.71 -3.53
CA TYR A 155 20.13 -3.87 -4.56
C TYR A 155 20.04 -2.40 -4.15
N SER A 156 21.16 -1.68 -4.29
CA SER A 156 21.14 -0.23 -4.18
C SER A 156 20.44 0.39 -5.40
N GLU A 157 20.00 1.65 -5.28
CA GLU A 157 19.45 2.41 -6.43
C GLU A 157 20.42 2.40 -7.63
N GLN A 158 21.73 2.39 -7.37
CA GLN A 158 22.75 2.31 -8.42
C GLN A 158 22.76 0.95 -9.12
N ASP A 159 22.53 -0.15 -8.39
CA ASP A 159 22.48 -1.49 -8.97
C ASP A 159 21.23 -1.67 -9.83
N ILE A 160 20.10 -1.10 -9.40
CA ILE A 160 18.86 -1.09 -10.18
C ILE A 160 19.05 -0.27 -11.46
N GLN A 161 19.69 0.89 -11.38
CA GLN A 161 19.93 1.72 -12.55
C GLN A 161 20.90 1.04 -13.54
N LYS A 162 21.99 0.41 -13.07
CA LYS A 162 22.89 -0.37 -13.92
C LYS A 162 22.18 -1.54 -14.61
N LEU A 163 21.30 -2.23 -13.88
CA LEU A 163 20.52 -3.34 -14.46
C LEU A 163 19.53 -2.83 -15.52
N ARG A 164 18.85 -1.71 -15.24
CA ARG A 164 17.98 -1.04 -16.21
C ARG A 164 18.75 -0.68 -17.47
N ASP A 165 19.89 0.00 -17.34
CA ASP A 165 20.70 0.43 -18.49
C ASP A 165 21.17 -0.77 -19.32
N HIS A 166 21.55 -1.87 -18.67
CA HIS A 166 21.93 -3.12 -19.35
C HIS A 166 20.77 -3.75 -20.14
N ILE A 167 19.56 -3.76 -19.58
CA ILE A 167 18.36 -4.27 -20.25
C ILE A 167 17.97 -3.36 -21.42
N MET A 168 17.96 -2.04 -21.22
CA MET A 168 17.55 -1.06 -22.22
C MET A 168 18.48 -1.05 -23.43
N PHE A 169 19.80 -1.24 -23.22
CA PHE A 169 20.77 -1.32 -24.32
C PHE A 169 20.41 -2.38 -25.36
N SER A 170 19.88 -3.55 -24.94
CA SER A 170 19.47 -4.60 -25.88
C SER A 170 18.31 -4.17 -26.78
N ALA A 171 17.39 -3.36 -26.25
CA ALA A 171 16.23 -2.87 -26.99
C ALA A 171 16.59 -1.69 -27.92
N GLU A 172 17.52 -0.83 -27.49
CA GLU A 172 17.92 0.38 -28.23
C GLU A 172 18.95 0.11 -29.33
N ARG A 173 19.74 -0.97 -29.20
CA ARG A 173 20.77 -1.37 -30.17
C ARG A 173 20.33 -1.34 -31.64
N PRO A 174 19.19 -1.93 -32.07
CA PRO A 174 18.79 -1.88 -33.48
C PRO A 174 18.49 -0.45 -33.96
N ALA A 175 17.91 0.40 -33.12
CA ALA A 175 17.64 1.79 -33.45
C ALA A 175 18.94 2.60 -33.59
N LEU A 176 19.90 2.40 -32.68
CA LEU A 176 21.23 3.02 -32.76
C LEU A 176 21.98 2.61 -34.03
N LEU A 177 22.00 1.31 -34.36
CA LEU A 177 22.66 0.81 -35.58
C LEU A 177 22.03 1.37 -36.86
N ASN A 178 20.69 1.48 -36.90
CA ASN A 178 20.00 2.10 -38.03
C ASN A 178 20.35 3.58 -38.19
N THR A 179 20.47 4.31 -37.08
CA THR A 179 20.88 5.73 -37.09
C THR A 179 22.30 5.91 -37.61
N ILE A 180 23.24 5.04 -37.19
CA ILE A 180 24.62 5.05 -37.71
C ILE A 180 24.63 4.72 -39.21
N ALA A 181 23.90 3.68 -39.63
CA ALA A 181 23.81 3.30 -41.04
C ALA A 181 23.22 4.42 -41.92
N ARG A 182 22.21 5.15 -41.43
CA ARG A 182 21.67 6.34 -42.10
C ARG A 182 22.72 7.44 -42.24
N GLY A 183 23.52 7.68 -41.20
CA GLY A 183 24.63 8.63 -41.21
C GLY A 183 25.69 8.31 -42.25
N LEU A 184 26.15 7.05 -42.27
CA LEU A 184 27.11 6.57 -43.27
C LEU A 184 26.55 6.64 -44.70
N SER A 185 25.23 6.51 -44.85
CA SER A 185 24.53 6.65 -46.13
C SER A 185 24.26 8.11 -46.51
N GLY A 186 24.86 9.10 -45.83
CA GLY A 186 24.75 10.52 -46.15
C GLY A 186 23.41 11.17 -45.80
N HIS A 187 22.55 10.49 -45.05
CA HIS A 187 21.28 11.08 -44.59
C HIS A 187 21.52 11.90 -43.31
N PRO A 188 20.76 12.99 -43.08
CA PRO A 188 20.90 13.78 -41.87
C PRO A 188 20.57 12.93 -40.63
N ILE A 189 21.46 12.97 -39.64
CA ILE A 189 21.27 12.40 -38.31
C ILE A 189 20.89 13.52 -37.35
N ASP A 190 19.98 13.22 -36.43
CA ASP A 190 19.67 14.10 -35.30
C ASP A 190 20.90 14.19 -34.38
N LYS A 191 21.43 15.41 -34.21
CA LYS A 191 22.69 15.67 -33.49
C LYS A 191 22.58 15.37 -31.99
N ASP A 192 21.36 15.35 -31.46
CA ASP A 192 21.09 15.13 -30.04
C ASP A 192 20.96 13.65 -29.67
N ALA A 193 20.76 12.76 -30.65
CA ALA A 193 20.52 11.33 -30.42
C ALA A 193 21.80 10.48 -30.36
N VAL A 194 22.83 10.82 -31.15
CA VAL A 194 24.08 10.04 -31.23
C VAL A 194 25.27 10.96 -31.50
N SER A 195 26.19 11.08 -30.53
CA SER A 195 27.45 11.80 -30.72
C SER A 195 28.46 10.94 -31.48
N VAL A 196 28.57 11.16 -32.79
CA VAL A 196 29.56 10.50 -33.67
C VAL A 196 31.00 10.84 -33.23
N TYR A 197 31.21 11.96 -32.56
CA TYR A 197 32.52 12.37 -32.02
C TYR A 197 33.07 11.39 -31.00
N ASN A 198 32.20 10.76 -30.19
CA ASN A 198 32.61 9.78 -29.18
C ASN A 198 32.94 8.40 -29.80
N LEU A 199 32.64 8.19 -31.09
CA LEU A 199 32.97 6.97 -31.84
C LEU A 199 34.30 7.11 -32.60
N LEU A 200 34.82 8.33 -32.76
CA LEU A 200 36.08 8.59 -33.45
C LEU A 200 37.18 8.76 -32.40
N ASP A 201 38.19 7.88 -32.48
CA ASP A 201 39.31 7.92 -31.57
C ASP A 201 40.07 9.26 -31.68
N GLU A 202 40.45 9.82 -30.54
CA GLU A 202 41.11 11.12 -30.43
C GLU A 202 42.43 11.15 -31.24
N ALA A 203 43.12 10.01 -31.32
CA ALA A 203 44.30 9.84 -32.15
C ALA A 203 44.03 10.02 -33.66
N SER A 204 42.83 9.66 -34.13
CA SER A 204 42.43 9.81 -35.52
C SER A 204 42.14 11.28 -35.85
N LEU A 205 41.50 12.01 -34.93
CA LEU A 205 41.22 13.44 -35.07
C LEU A 205 42.52 14.26 -35.07
N ASN A 206 43.45 13.94 -34.16
CA ASN A 206 44.74 14.61 -34.07
C ASN A 206 45.58 14.41 -35.35
N LYS A 207 45.60 13.20 -35.93
CA LYS A 207 46.28 12.96 -37.22
C LYS A 207 45.71 13.77 -38.38
N ILE A 208 44.38 13.97 -38.43
CA ILE A 208 43.74 14.76 -39.49
C ILE A 208 44.11 16.25 -39.33
N ALA A 209 44.08 16.76 -38.09
CA ALA A 209 44.44 18.14 -37.79
C ALA A 209 45.91 18.43 -38.13
N GLU A 210 46.83 17.55 -37.73
CA GLU A 210 48.27 17.70 -37.96
C GLU A 210 48.64 17.64 -39.46
N ASN A 211 48.01 16.74 -40.22
CA ASN A 211 48.20 16.66 -41.67
C ASN A 211 47.63 17.87 -42.43
N ALA A 212 46.49 18.40 -42.01
CA ALA A 212 45.93 19.62 -42.61
C ALA A 212 46.77 20.85 -42.27
N ALA A 213 47.17 20.99 -41.00
CA ALA A 213 47.97 22.11 -40.51
C ALA A 213 49.36 22.16 -41.17
N SER A 214 50.05 21.02 -41.26
CA SER A 214 51.36 20.94 -41.91
C SER A 214 51.32 21.31 -43.40
N ARG A 215 50.25 20.93 -44.12
CA ARG A 215 50.07 21.29 -45.53
C ARG A 215 49.86 22.79 -45.74
N VAL A 216 49.08 23.43 -44.86
CA VAL A 216 48.87 24.88 -44.88
C VAL A 216 50.14 25.63 -44.49
N TRP A 217 50.86 25.14 -43.49
CA TRP A 217 52.10 25.76 -43.00
C TRP A 217 53.22 25.76 -44.05
N ASN A 218 53.39 24.65 -44.78
CA ASN A 218 54.39 24.57 -45.84
C ASN A 218 54.17 25.61 -46.94
N GLY A 219 52.92 25.89 -47.31
CA GLY A 219 52.61 26.94 -48.29
C GLY A 219 53.00 28.34 -47.79
N PHE A 220 52.82 28.61 -46.49
CA PHE A 220 53.13 29.91 -45.89
C PHE A 220 54.65 30.15 -45.78
N VAL A 221 55.43 29.12 -45.41
CA VAL A 221 56.90 29.21 -45.30
C VAL A 221 57.57 29.48 -46.65
N THR A 222 57.10 28.83 -47.73
CA THR A 222 57.63 29.08 -49.07
C THR A 222 57.41 30.54 -49.53
N PHE A 223 56.26 31.13 -49.18
CA PHE A 223 55.98 32.53 -49.49
C PHE A 223 56.85 33.51 -48.69
N GLY A 224 57.07 33.24 -47.39
CA GLY A 224 57.91 34.06 -46.51
C GLY A 224 59.39 34.08 -46.93
N SER A 225 59.94 32.94 -47.32
CA SER A 225 61.35 32.85 -47.74
C SER A 225 61.66 33.66 -49.03
N ALA A 226 60.74 33.64 -50.01
CA ALA A 226 60.90 34.37 -51.26
C ALA A 226 60.87 35.89 -51.06
N THR A 227 60.00 36.37 -50.18
CA THR A 227 59.87 37.80 -49.87
C THR A 227 61.08 38.34 -49.11
N ALA A 228 61.62 37.59 -48.14
CA ALA A 228 62.83 37.96 -47.41
C ALA A 228 64.06 38.16 -48.32
N GLY A 229 64.21 37.32 -49.35
CA GLY A 229 65.31 37.44 -50.32
C GLY A 229 65.29 38.75 -51.11
N ILE A 230 64.10 39.21 -51.52
CA ILE A 230 63.93 40.48 -52.26
C ILE A 230 64.27 41.68 -51.38
N PHE A 231 63.81 41.67 -50.13
CA PHE A 231 64.13 42.74 -49.16
C PHE A 231 65.63 42.80 -48.83
N GLY A 232 66.31 41.65 -48.74
CA GLY A 232 67.75 41.59 -48.51
C GLY A 232 68.55 42.30 -49.62
N ILE A 233 68.19 42.08 -50.89
CA ILE A 233 68.83 42.74 -52.03
C ILE A 233 68.61 44.26 -52.00
N LEU A 234 67.40 44.72 -51.69
CA LEU A 234 67.09 46.16 -51.59
C LEU A 234 67.90 46.86 -50.51
N ILE A 235 68.13 46.21 -49.37
CA ILE A 235 68.94 46.75 -48.27
C ILE A 235 70.40 46.90 -48.70
N ILE A 236 70.97 45.89 -49.36
CA ILE A 236 72.36 45.94 -49.83
C ILE A 236 72.56 47.11 -50.81
N VAL A 237 71.64 47.28 -51.77
CA VAL A 237 71.69 48.39 -52.73
C VAL A 237 71.63 49.76 -52.02
N ARG A 238 70.80 49.90 -50.97
CA ARG A 238 70.75 51.13 -50.18
C ARG A 238 72.05 51.42 -49.43
N ILE A 239 72.70 50.41 -48.87
CA ILE A 239 73.97 50.57 -48.16
C ILE A 239 75.06 51.08 -49.11
N VAL A 240 75.15 50.51 -50.32
CA VAL A 240 76.12 50.96 -51.34
C VAL A 240 75.90 52.43 -51.71
N LYS A 241 74.64 52.85 -51.89
CA LYS A 241 74.32 54.26 -52.19
C LYS A 241 74.80 55.21 -51.10
N ILE A 242 74.63 54.85 -49.83
CA ILE A 242 75.07 55.68 -48.68
C ILE A 242 76.59 55.86 -48.68
N ILE A 243 77.35 54.81 -48.98
CA ILE A 243 78.82 54.88 -49.04
C ILE A 243 79.27 55.85 -50.14
N VAL A 244 78.65 55.80 -51.32
CA VAL A 244 78.96 56.69 -52.44
C VAL A 244 78.63 58.15 -52.10
N ASP A 245 77.46 58.42 -51.52
CA ASP A 245 77.09 59.79 -51.09
C ASP A 245 78.06 60.34 -50.04
N THR A 246 78.50 59.49 -49.10
CA THR A 246 79.48 59.88 -48.06
C THR A 246 80.83 60.24 -48.67
N ALA A 247 81.29 59.49 -49.68
CA ALA A 247 82.54 59.76 -50.37
C ALA A 247 82.49 61.07 -51.19
N ILE A 248 81.37 61.36 -51.86
CA ILE A 248 81.18 62.60 -52.63
C ILE A 248 81.18 63.83 -51.70
N HIS A 249 80.46 63.75 -50.58
CA HIS A 249 80.43 64.85 -49.60
C HIS A 249 81.78 65.02 -48.90
N GLY A 250 82.51 63.92 -48.64
CA GLY A 250 83.88 63.98 -48.13
C GLY A 250 84.85 64.66 -49.09
N TYR A 251 84.73 64.37 -50.40
CA TYR A 251 85.55 65.00 -51.43
C TYR A 251 85.24 66.50 -51.61
N ALA A 252 83.97 66.87 -51.54
CA ALA A 252 83.53 68.27 -51.60
C ALA A 252 83.96 69.10 -50.38
N LEU A 253 84.08 68.48 -49.19
CA LEU A 253 84.56 69.16 -48.00
C LEU A 253 86.07 69.40 -48.03
N HIS A 254 86.84 68.44 -48.59
CA HIS A 254 88.29 68.59 -48.76
C HIS A 254 88.63 69.68 -49.79
N SER A 255 87.88 69.80 -50.88
CA SER A 255 88.16 70.84 -51.89
C SER A 255 87.82 72.27 -51.45
N ALA A 256 87.02 72.44 -50.38
CA ALA A 256 86.56 73.75 -49.90
C ALA A 256 87.37 74.31 -48.70
N TYR A 257 88.05 73.45 -47.92
CA TYR A 257 88.76 73.86 -46.70
C TYR A 257 90.24 73.46 -46.63
N GLY A 258 90.82 72.97 -47.74
CA GLY A 258 92.26 72.70 -47.89
C GLY A 258 92.52 71.44 -48.69
#